data_AF-A0A3F2TYC1-F1
#
_entry.id   AF-A0A3F2TYC1-F1
#
_cell.length_a   1.000
_cell.length_b   1.000
_cell.length_c   1.000
_cell.angle_alpha   90.00
_cell.angle_beta   90.00
_cell.angle_gamma   90.00
#
_symmetry.space_group_name_H-M   'P 1'
#
loop_
_entity.id
_entity.type
_entity.pdbx_description
1 polymer ?
#
loop_
_entity_poly.entity_id
_entity_poly.type
_entity_poly.pdbx_seq_one_letter_code
_entity_poly.pdbx_strand_id
1 'polypeptide(L)' 'RIQEAYLDELTDPAIFREMGDAGLLGITVPEEYGGLGAGYVTYGLVAREVERVDSGYRSMMSVQSSLVM' A
#
# COMPACT_ATOMS: atom_id res chain seq x y z
N ARG A 1 -14.99 -4.96 7.90
CA ARG A 1 -14.09 -4.80 6.73
C ARG A 1 -12.79 -5.59 6.93
N ILE A 2 -11.69 -5.04 7.47
CA ILE A 2 -10.40 -5.76 7.50
C ILE A 2 -10.43 -7.02 8.40
N GLN A 3 -11.01 -6.92 9.60
CA GLN A 3 -11.09 -8.07 10.51
C GLN A 3 -12.00 -9.20 9.97
N GLU A 4 -13.14 -8.87 9.38
CA GLU A 4 -13.99 -9.85 8.68
C GLU A 4 -13.27 -10.47 7.49
N ALA A 5 -12.63 -9.65 6.65
CA ALA A 5 -11.83 -10.12 5.52
C ALA A 5 -10.75 -11.12 5.96
N TYR A 6 -10.08 -10.85 7.09
CA TYR A 6 -9.13 -11.79 7.68
C TYR A 6 -9.79 -13.09 8.18
N LEU A 7 -10.92 -12.99 8.91
CA LEU A 7 -11.60 -14.14 9.49
C LEU A 7 -12.23 -15.06 8.44
N ASP A 8 -12.73 -14.48 7.35
CA ASP A 8 -13.42 -15.20 6.28
C ASP A 8 -12.52 -15.50 5.07
N GLU A 9 -11.22 -15.20 5.16
CA GLU A 9 -10.22 -15.39 4.09
C GLU A 9 -10.59 -14.69 2.77
N LEU A 10 -11.23 -13.52 2.89
CA LEU A 10 -11.63 -12.68 1.77
C LEU A 10 -10.70 -11.47 1.63
N THR A 11 -10.68 -10.88 0.44
CA THR A 11 -10.01 -9.60 0.19
C THR A 11 -11.02 -8.61 -0.37
N ASP A 12 -11.01 -7.39 0.14
CA ASP A 12 -11.85 -6.30 -0.38
C ASP A 12 -11.05 -5.48 -1.41
N PRO A 13 -11.33 -5.62 -2.74
CA PRO A 13 -10.57 -4.93 -3.77
C PRO A 13 -10.77 -3.41 -3.78
N ALA A 14 -11.81 -2.90 -3.09
CA ALA A 14 -11.99 -1.45 -2.98
C ALA A 14 -10.89 -0.79 -2.15
N ILE A 15 -10.38 -1.48 -1.12
CA ILE A 15 -9.28 -0.97 -0.27
C ILE A 15 -8.05 -0.64 -1.12
N PHE A 16 -7.77 -1.45 -2.15
CA PHE A 16 -6.62 -1.20 -3.01
C PHE A 16 -6.80 0.04 -3.89
N ARG A 17 -8.02 0.32 -4.35
CA ARG A 17 -8.35 1.57 -5.05
C ARG A 17 -8.23 2.77 -4.13
N GLU A 18 -8.76 2.66 -2.91
CA GLU A 18 -8.61 3.68 -1.86
C GLU A 18 -7.13 3.97 -1.56
N MET A 19 -6.26 2.95 -1.53
CA MET A 19 -4.81 3.12 -1.39
C MET A 19 -4.18 3.88 -2.58
N GLY A 20 -4.63 3.59 -3.80
CA GLY A 20 -4.19 4.29 -5.00
C GLY A 20 -4.58 5.78 -4.97
N ASP A 21 -5.83 6.07 -4.63
CA ASP A 21 -6.35 7.44 -4.50
C ASP A 21 -5.62 8.23 -3.40
N ALA A 22 -5.15 7.54 -2.36
CA ALA A 22 -4.32 8.11 -1.29
C ALA A 22 -2.81 8.22 -1.64
N GLY A 23 -2.39 7.77 -2.82
CA GLY A 23 -0.98 7.81 -3.28
C GLY A 23 -0.07 6.73 -2.68
N LEU A 24 -0.63 5.78 -1.92
CA LEU A 24 0.15 4.77 -1.19
C LEU A 24 0.81 3.73 -2.10
N LEU A 25 0.35 3.59 -3.35
CA LEU A 25 0.89 2.66 -4.34
C LEU A 25 2.07 3.24 -5.14
N GLY A 26 2.37 4.53 -4.97
CA GLY A 26 3.40 5.25 -5.71
C GLY A 26 4.33 6.07 -4.82
N ILE A 27 4.53 5.66 -3.56
CA ILE A 27 5.24 6.46 -2.55
C ILE A 27 6.65 6.87 -3.02
N THR A 28 7.40 5.93 -3.58
CA THR A 28 8.78 6.17 -4.06
C THR A 28 8.86 6.50 -5.54
N VAL A 29 7.72 6.53 -6.24
CA VAL A 29 7.66 6.85 -7.68
C VAL A 29 7.77 8.38 -7.83
N PRO A 30 8.61 8.91 -8.74
CA PRO A 30 8.72 10.34 -8.99
C PRO A 30 7.37 11.01 -9.32
N GLU A 31 7.21 12.26 -8.89
CA GLU A 31 6.00 13.06 -9.15
C GLU A 31 5.71 13.24 -10.65
N GLU A 32 6.73 13.28 -11.50
CA GLU A 32 6.56 13.37 -12.97
C GLU A 32 5.80 12.18 -13.57
N TYR A 33 5.77 11.04 -12.88
CA TYR A 33 5.01 9.84 -13.26
C TYR A 33 3.72 9.67 -12.43
N GLY A 34 3.34 10.69 -11.64
CA GLY A 34 2.14 10.67 -10.80
C GLY A 34 2.31 9.98 -9.44
N GLY A 35 3.55 9.74 -9.00
CA GLY A 35 3.85 9.25 -7.64
C GLY A 35 4.03 10.37 -6.61
N LEU A 36 4.48 10.01 -5.41
CA LEU A 36 4.72 10.95 -4.30
C LEU A 36 6.18 11.41 -4.16
N GLY A 37 7.12 10.81 -4.91
CA GLY A 37 8.53 11.18 -4.90
C GLY A 37 9.24 11.06 -3.54
N ALA A 38 8.67 10.33 -2.58
CA ALA A 38 9.19 10.25 -1.23
C ALA A 38 10.33 9.22 -1.11
N GLY A 39 11.20 9.42 -0.12
CA GLY A 39 12.31 8.51 0.16
C GLY A 39 11.89 7.21 0.86
N TYR A 40 12.80 6.23 0.87
CA TYR A 40 12.58 4.91 1.47
C TYR A 40 12.32 4.92 2.98
N VAL A 41 12.77 5.96 3.70
CA VAL A 41 12.44 6.12 5.14
C VAL A 41 10.95 6.36 5.31
N THR A 42 10.37 7.28 4.52
CA THR A 42 8.93 7.57 4.53
C THR A 42 8.15 6.32 4.14
N TYR A 43 8.55 5.64 3.06
CA TYR A 43 7.95 4.38 2.65
C TYR A 43 7.97 3.32 3.76
N GLY A 44 9.10 3.15 4.46
CA GLY A 44 9.22 2.19 5.55
C GLY A 44 8.31 2.52 6.73
N LEU A 45 8.12 3.79 7.06
CA LEU A 45 7.18 4.23 8.10
C LEU A 45 5.73 3.96 7.69
N VAL A 46 5.35 4.27 6.46
CA VAL A 46 4.00 3.97 5.94
C VAL A 46 3.75 2.46 5.94
N ALA A 47 4.70 1.66 5.44
CA ALA A 47 4.61 0.21 5.45
C ALA A 47 4.42 -0.33 6.88
N ARG A 48 5.14 0.22 7.87
CA ARG A 48 4.98 -0.16 9.27
C ARG A 48 3.57 0.12 9.81
N GLU A 49 2.99 1.27 9.48
CA GLU A 49 1.64 1.60 9.93
C GLU A 49 0.57 0.71 9.28
N VAL A 50 0.72 0.38 7.99
CA VAL A 50 -0.20 -0.55 7.31
C VAL A 50 -0.04 -1.98 7.85
N GLU A 51 1.19 -2.44 8.06
CA GLU A 51 1.49 -3.77 8.62
C GLU A 51 0.84 -3.98 9.99
N ARG A 52 0.77 -2.92 10.81
CA ARG A 52 0.13 -2.97 12.12
C ARG A 52 -1.37 -3.32 12.04
N VAL A 53 -2.00 -3.00 10.91
CA VAL A 53 -3.42 -3.29 10.67
C VAL A 53 -3.57 -4.68 10.05
N ASP A 54 -2.86 -4.94 8.95
CA ASP A 54 -2.91 -6.22 8.24
C ASP A 54 -1.69 -6.39 7.32
N SER A 55 -1.03 -7.54 7.44
CA SER A 55 0.21 -7.84 6.70
C SER A 55 -0.03 -8.19 5.23
N GLY A 56 -1.22 -8.71 4.90
CA GLY A 56 -1.63 -8.99 3.53
C GLY A 56 -1.81 -7.71 2.73
N TYR A 57 -2.54 -6.74 3.28
CA TYR A 57 -2.73 -5.43 2.67
C TYR A 57 -1.42 -4.65 2.54
N ARG A 58 -0.52 -4.70 3.54
CA ARG A 58 0.82 -4.11 3.39
C ARG A 58 1.61 -4.76 2.26
N SER A 59 1.59 -6.08 2.17
CA SER A 59 2.30 -6.81 1.11
C SER A 59 1.77 -6.41 -0.26
N MET A 60 0.45 -6.37 -0.44
CA MET A 60 -0.20 -5.90 -1.68
C MET A 60 0.15 -4.45 -2.03
N MET A 61 0.21 -3.55 -1.03
CA MET A 61 0.66 -2.17 -1.23
C MET A 61 2.11 -2.12 -1.74
N SER A 62 3.00 -2.88 -1.10
CA SER A 62 4.44 -2.86 -1.40
C SER A 62 4.81 -3.38 -2.78
N VAL A 63 4.13 -4.43 -3.26
CA VAL A 63 4.50 -5.11 -4.53
C VAL A 63 4.37 -4.21 -5.74
N GLN A 64 3.45 -3.24 -5.72
CA GLN A 64 3.23 -2.33 -6.86
C GLN A 64 4.45 -1.47 -7.12
N SER A 65 5.01 -0.88 -6.06
CA SER A 65 6.14 0.04 -6.17
C SER A 65 7.48 -0.70 -6.29
N SER A 66 7.55 -1.99 -5.89
CA SER A 66 8.80 -2.76 -5.89
C SER A 66 9.04 -3.64 -7.12
N LEU A 67 8.02 -3.97 -7.91
CA LEU A 67 8.15 -4.84 -9.10
C LEU A 67 8.25 -4.07 -10.43
N VAL A 68 7.76 -2.83 -10.47
CA VAL A 68 7.74 -2.02 -11.71
C VAL A 68 9.01 -1.17 -11.87
N MET A 69 9.90 -1.15 -10.87
CA MET A 69 11.17 -0.41 -10.89
C MET A 69 12.39 -1.33 -10.80
#